data_AF-A0A7F8KBB5-F1
#
_entry.id   AF-A0A7F8KBB5-F1
#
_cell.length_a   1.000
_cell.length_b   1.000
_cell.length_c   1.000
_cell.angle_alpha   90.00
_cell.angle_beta   90.00
_cell.angle_gamma   90.00
#
_symmetry.space_group_name_H-M   'P 1'
#
loop_
_entity.id
_entity.type
_entity.pdbx_description
1 polymer ?
#
loop_
_entity_poly.entity_id
_entity_poly.type
_entity_poly.pdbx_seq_one_letter_code
_entity_poly.pdbx_strand_id
1 'polypeptide(L)' 'MALPLLPGHSFNRNMGKEKFHKSQHWGFCNNVRMLVSEDKPGTGGELLLGQKIKPKHSVFPKGMGTDSPSWVAFDKQASH' A
#
# COMPACT_ATOMS: atom_id res chain seq x y z
N MET A 1 4.26 13.80 -26.22
CA MET A 1 4.22 15.24 -25.97
C MET A 1 3.33 15.47 -24.77
N ALA A 2 3.78 16.22 -23.76
CA ALA A 2 2.97 16.56 -22.59
C ALA A 2 2.27 17.90 -22.83
N LEU A 3 1.01 18.01 -22.42
CA LEU A 3 0.25 19.27 -22.50
C LEU A 3 0.86 20.29 -21.53
N PRO A 4 1.03 21.56 -21.93
CA PRO A 4 1.49 22.61 -21.02
C PRO A 4 0.51 22.81 -19.85
N LEU A 5 1.03 23.06 -18.64
CA LEU A 5 0.25 23.27 -17.41
C LEU A 5 -0.40 24.67 -17.37
N LEU A 6 -1.26 24.95 -18.34
CA LEU A 6 -2.03 26.19 -18.43
C LEU A 6 -3.46 25.98 -17.91
N PRO A 7 -4.10 27.02 -17.34
CA PRO A 7 -5.52 26.95 -17.00
C PRO A 7 -6.36 26.51 -18.21
N GLY A 8 -7.20 25.49 -18.03
CA GLY A 8 -8.02 24.90 -19.10
C GLY A 8 -7.36 23.75 -19.88
N HIS A 9 -6.07 23.48 -19.66
CA HIS A 9 -5.34 22.38 -20.32
C HIS A 9 -5.13 21.15 -19.40
N SER A 10 -6.05 20.94 -18.46
CA SER A 10 -6.02 19.85 -17.48
C SER A 10 -7.29 19.03 -17.52
N PHE A 11 -7.17 17.70 -17.53
CA PHE A 11 -8.30 16.80 -17.36
C PHE A 11 -8.70 16.72 -15.89
N ASN A 12 -9.99 16.92 -15.59
CA ASN A 12 -10.52 16.71 -14.25
C ASN A 12 -10.60 15.21 -13.96
N ARG A 13 -9.65 14.69 -13.18
CA ARG A 13 -9.58 13.28 -12.80
C ARG A 13 -10.62 12.88 -11.75
N ASN A 14 -11.43 13.81 -11.25
CA ASN A 14 -12.45 13.54 -10.22
C ASN A 14 -13.83 13.27 -10.81
N MET A 15 -14.03 13.43 -12.12
CA MET A 15 -15.30 13.09 -12.77
C MET A 15 -15.62 11.61 -12.57
N GLY A 16 -16.82 11.30 -12.06
CA GLY A 16 -17.29 9.94 -11.81
C GLY A 16 -16.75 9.28 -10.53
N LYS A 17 -15.95 9.98 -9.73
CA LYS A 17 -15.52 9.46 -8.42
C LYS A 17 -16.65 9.56 -7.40
N GLU A 18 -16.74 8.54 -6.56
CA GLU A 18 -17.72 8.46 -5.48
C GLU A 18 -17.06 8.69 -4.10
N LYS A 19 -15.77 8.37 -3.96
CA LYS A 19 -15.05 8.39 -2.68
C LYS A 19 -14.10 9.59 -2.61
N PHE A 20 -14.33 10.47 -1.64
CA PHE A 20 -13.51 11.67 -1.40
C PHE A 20 -12.96 11.77 0.04
N HIS A 21 -12.96 10.64 0.75
CA HIS A 21 -12.44 10.56 2.12
C HIS A 21 -10.96 11.00 2.14
N LYS A 22 -10.62 11.89 3.07
CA LYS A 22 -9.24 12.36 3.23
C LYS A 22 -8.33 11.22 3.69
N SER A 23 -7.17 11.13 3.09
CA SER A 23 -6.10 10.24 3.52
C SER A 23 -5.46 10.75 4.82
N GLN A 24 -5.42 9.91 5.85
CA GLN A 24 -4.82 10.24 7.16
C GLN A 24 -3.32 9.93 7.16
N HIS A 25 -2.55 10.61 6.30
CA HIS A 25 -1.09 10.48 6.18
C HIS A 25 -0.35 11.15 7.33
N TRP A 26 -0.86 12.30 7.76
CA TRP A 26 -0.32 13.09 8.85
C TRP A 26 -1.03 12.73 10.14
N GLY A 27 -0.24 12.53 11.19
CA GLY A 27 -0.74 12.16 12.50
C GLY A 27 0.26 12.55 13.58
N PHE A 28 0.03 12.04 14.77
CA PHE A 28 0.91 12.26 15.91
C PHE A 28 1.65 10.97 16.26
N CYS A 29 2.95 11.09 16.52
CA CYS A 29 3.73 10.06 17.20
C CYS A 29 4.42 10.74 18.37
N ASN A 30 4.18 10.27 19.60
CA ASN A 30 4.73 10.87 20.82
C ASN A 30 4.49 12.39 20.91
N ASN A 31 3.26 12.84 20.62
CA ASN A 31 2.85 14.25 20.56
C ASN A 31 3.53 15.11 19.49
N VAL A 32 4.36 14.52 18.62
CA VAL A 32 4.97 15.21 17.48
C VAL A 32 4.14 14.97 16.23
N ARG A 33 3.77 16.04 15.51
CA ARG A 33 3.13 15.91 14.19
C ARG A 33 4.14 15.42 13.18
N MET A 34 3.86 14.27 12.56
CA MET A 34 4.72 13.69 11.55
C MET A 34 3.93 12.92 10.49
N LEU A 35 4.59 12.60 9.39
CA LEU A 35 4.09 11.66 8.40
C LEU A 35 4.12 10.26 9.02
N VAL A 36 2.95 9.72 9.37
CA VAL A 36 2.82 8.42 10.08
C VAL A 36 2.44 7.29 9.14
N SER A 37 2.18 7.58 7.86
CA SER A 37 1.79 6.57 6.88
C SER A 37 2.19 6.98 5.48
N GLU A 38 3.38 6.56 5.07
CA GLU A 38 3.84 6.66 3.68
C GLU A 38 3.09 5.66 2.77
N ASP A 39 2.70 4.52 3.31
CA ASP A 39 2.05 3.45 2.54
C ASP A 39 0.53 3.59 2.44
N LYS A 40 -0.08 4.55 3.15
CA LYS A 40 -1.53 4.78 3.03
C LYS A 40 -1.85 5.24 1.61
N PRO A 41 -2.96 4.81 1.01
CA PRO A 41 -3.43 5.42 -0.22
C PRO A 41 -3.85 6.88 0.02
N GLY A 42 -3.82 7.68 -1.05
CA GLY A 42 -4.32 9.05 -1.08
C GLY A 42 -5.85 9.14 -0.97
N THR A 43 -6.37 10.33 -1.28
CA THR A 43 -7.79 10.65 -1.17
C THR A 43 -8.66 9.64 -1.91
N GLY A 44 -9.75 9.19 -1.27
CA GLY A 44 -10.65 8.21 -1.85
C GLY A 44 -10.11 6.77 -1.91
N GLY A 45 -8.89 6.54 -1.40
CA GLY A 45 -8.24 5.23 -1.43
C GLY A 45 -7.36 5.01 -2.67
N GLU A 46 -7.16 6.02 -3.50
CA GLU A 46 -6.31 5.91 -4.70
C GLU A 46 -4.82 5.91 -4.35
N LEU A 47 -4.04 5.11 -5.06
CA LEU A 47 -2.58 5.10 -4.89
C LEU A 47 -1.98 6.42 -5.38
N LEU A 48 -1.03 6.95 -4.62
CA LEU A 48 -0.26 8.10 -5.04
C LEU A 48 0.65 7.72 -6.22
N LEU A 49 1.01 8.70 -7.05
CA LEU A 49 1.91 8.48 -8.16
C LEU A 49 3.25 7.94 -7.66
N GLY A 50 3.66 6.77 -8.17
CA GLY A 50 4.91 6.11 -7.77
C GLY A 50 4.84 5.33 -6.45
N GLN A 51 3.68 5.27 -5.79
CA GLN A 51 3.51 4.50 -4.57
C GLN A 51 3.58 2.99 -4.84
N LYS A 52 4.50 2.30 -4.17
CA LYS A 52 4.62 0.84 -4.22
C LYS A 52 3.59 0.22 -3.28
N ILE A 53 2.83 -0.75 -3.78
CA ILE A 53 1.91 -1.53 -2.94
C ILE A 53 2.76 -2.48 -2.11
N LYS A 54 2.77 -2.29 -0.79
CA LYS A 54 3.32 -3.31 0.12
C LYS A 54 2.38 -4.52 0.13
N PRO A 55 2.89 -5.76 -0.05
CA PRO A 55 2.08 -6.95 0.06
C PRO A 55 1.40 -7.00 1.44
N LYS A 56 0.11 -7.38 1.50
CA LYS A 56 -0.63 -7.51 2.77
C LYS A 56 -0.06 -8.60 3.69
N HIS A 57 0.66 -9.56 3.11
CA HIS A 57 1.27 -10.67 3.82
C HIS A 57 2.74 -10.78 3.43
N SER A 58 3.60 -11.06 4.40
CA SER A 58 4.98 -11.46 4.12
C SER A 58 4.96 -12.73 3.28
N VAL A 59 5.61 -12.70 2.12
CA VAL A 59 5.77 -13.88 1.28
C VAL A 59 6.96 -14.67 1.83
N PHE A 60 6.78 -15.97 2.02
CA PHE A 60 7.89 -16.84 2.39
C PHE A 60 8.90 -16.89 1.22
N PRO A 61 10.19 -16.61 1.44
CA PRO A 61 11.17 -16.54 0.36
C PRO A 61 11.32 -17.91 -0.29
N LYS A 62 11.12 -17.98 -1.61
CA LYS A 62 11.45 -19.18 -2.39
C LYS A 62 12.97 -19.25 -2.57
N GLY A 63 13.62 -20.30 -2.06
CA GLY A 63 15.01 -20.61 -2.41
C GLY A 63 16.03 -20.74 -1.28
N MET A 64 15.66 -20.59 -0.01
CA MET A 64 16.51 -21.01 1.12
C MET A 64 15.70 -21.81 2.13
N GLY A 65 15.86 -23.14 2.10
CA GLY A 65 15.13 -24.08 2.97
C GLY A 65 13.88 -24.69 2.32
N THR A 66 13.05 -25.33 3.13
CA THR A 66 11.77 -25.94 2.69
C THR A 66 10.79 -24.87 2.19
N ASP A 67 10.05 -25.18 1.11
CA ASP A 67 9.07 -24.28 0.47
C ASP A 67 7.94 -23.78 1.41
N SER A 68 7.81 -24.39 2.58
CA SER A 68 6.91 -23.98 3.65
C SER A 68 7.62 -23.91 5.00
N PRO A 69 7.13 -23.07 5.94
CA PRO A 69 7.60 -23.06 7.32
C PRO A 69 7.47 -24.45 7.96
N SER A 70 8.39 -24.82 8.85
CA SER A 70 8.42 -26.14 9.49
C SER A 70 7.11 -26.49 10.21
N TRP A 71 6.48 -25.51 10.88
CA TRP A 71 5.20 -25.72 11.56
C TRP A 71 4.06 -26.05 10.59
N VAL A 72 4.13 -25.62 9.32
CA VAL A 72 3.21 -26.01 8.25
C VAL A 72 3.58 -27.38 7.68
N ALA A 73 4.88 -27.63 7.47
CA ALA A 73 5.38 -28.86 6.87
C ALA A 73 5.12 -30.11 7.74
N PHE A 74 5.09 -29.93 9.06
CA PHE A 74 4.95 -31.02 10.04
C PHE A 74 3.63 -31.00 10.82
N ASP A 75 2.67 -30.15 10.45
CA ASP A 75 1.36 -29.99 11.13
C ASP A 75 0.61 -31.30 11.38
N LYS A 76 0.89 -32.34 10.57
CA LYS A 76 0.20 -33.64 10.64
C LYS A 76 1.14 -34.85 10.67
N GLN A 77 2.44 -34.66 10.83
CA GLN A 77 3.34 -35.81 10.98
C GLN A 77 3.29 -36.33 12.42
N ALA A 78 2.66 -37.48 12.61
CA ALA A 78 2.79 -38.25 13.84
C ALA A 78 4.11 -39.03 13.80
N SER A 79 5.02 -38.72 14.71
CA SER A 79 6.22 -39.53 14.93
C SER A 79 5.81 -40.91 15.46
N HIS A 80 6.22 -41.97 14.76
CA HIS A 80 5.98 -43.36 15.13
C HIS A 80 7.14 -43.92 15.98
#